data_AF-A0A1B2EBG9-F1
#
_entry.id   AF-A0A1B2EBG9-F1
#
_cell.length_a   1.000
_cell.length_b   1.000
_cell.length_c   1.000
_cell.angle_alpha   90.00
_cell.angle_beta   90.00
_cell.angle_gamma   90.00
#
_symmetry.space_group_name_H-M   'P 1'
#
loop_
_entity.id
_entity.type
_entity.pdbx_description
1 polymer ?
#
loop_
_entity_poly.entity_id
_entity_poly.type
_entity_poly.pdbx_seq_one_letter_code
_entity_poly.pdbx_strand_id
1 'polypeptide(L)'
;MQNQQHVSSALNRLIVGENQSFDLHGLWQNTSRTLSNLDFEHQHEMQRLERSRTEPMLKKQIVETLTRRHRERRQPYLMLIAELQKHLSSTMSDDLQAAG
;
A
#
# COMPACT_ATOMS: atom_id res chain seq x y z
N MET A 1 23.67 3.75 -12.84
CA MET A 1 22.40 3.03 -12.61
C MET A 1 22.48 2.36 -11.24
N GLN A 2 22.07 3.05 -10.18
CA GLN A 2 22.11 2.55 -8.80
C GLN A 2 20.96 3.21 -8.03
N ASN A 3 19.77 2.58 -7.99
CA ASN A 3 18.73 2.99 -7.05
C ASN A 3 17.64 1.91 -6.87
N GLN A 4 17.99 0.71 -6.45
CA GLN A 4 16.98 -0.31 -6.06
C GLN A 4 17.32 -1.13 -4.81
N GLN A 5 18.54 -1.04 -4.26
CA GLN A 5 18.93 -1.85 -3.08
C GLN A 5 18.75 -1.16 -1.73
N HIS A 6 18.40 0.13 -1.67
CA HIS A 6 18.30 0.85 -0.40
C HIS A 6 16.94 0.76 0.32
N VAL A 7 15.89 0.27 -0.34
CA VAL A 7 14.53 0.27 0.25
C VAL A 7 14.37 -0.84 1.29
N SER A 8 14.94 -2.02 1.06
CA SER A 8 14.87 -3.15 2.01
C SER A 8 15.69 -2.90 3.29
N SER A 9 16.43 -1.79 3.38
CA SER A 9 17.29 -1.47 4.53
C SER A 9 16.58 -0.67 5.63
N ALA A 10 15.50 0.06 5.33
CA ALA A 10 14.85 0.92 6.32
C ALA A 10 14.03 0.12 7.35
N LEU A 11 13.22 -0.84 6.90
CA LEU A 11 12.44 -1.70 7.80
C LEU A 11 13.34 -2.63 8.62
N ASN A 12 14.38 -3.20 7.99
CA ASN A 12 15.38 -4.00 8.70
C ASN A 12 16.10 -3.22 9.82
N ARG A 13 16.36 -1.90 9.63
CA ARG A 13 16.94 -1.05 10.69
C ARG A 13 15.98 -0.79 11.85
N LEU A 14 14.68 -0.67 11.57
CA LEU A 14 13.65 -0.47 12.61
C LEU A 14 13.41 -1.72 13.45
N ILE A 15 13.76 -2.91 12.93
CA ILE A 15 13.64 -4.19 13.65
C ILE A 15 14.82 -4.41 14.62
N VAL A 16 15.98 -3.79 14.38
CA VAL A 16 17.26 -4.13 15.06
C VAL A 16 17.72 -3.07 16.09
N GLY A 17 17.02 -1.96 16.28
CA GLY A 17 17.44 -0.87 17.18
C GLY A 17 16.60 -0.70 18.45
N GLU A 18 17.16 -1.06 19.60
CA GLU A 18 16.89 -0.59 20.98
C GLU A 18 15.42 -0.38 21.42
N ASN A 19 14.92 -1.31 22.24
CA ASN A 19 13.81 -1.17 23.22
C ASN A 19 12.42 -0.69 22.76
N GLN A 20 12.16 -0.51 21.47
CA GLN A 20 10.79 -0.34 20.94
C GLN A 20 10.48 -1.44 19.93
N SER A 21 9.63 -2.40 20.31
CA SER A 21 9.03 -3.33 19.36
C SER A 21 8.20 -2.52 18.35
N PHE A 22 8.72 -2.32 17.15
CA PHE A 22 7.97 -1.67 16.10
C PHE A 22 6.81 -2.58 15.67
N ASP A 23 5.57 -2.12 15.84
CA ASP A 23 4.38 -2.90 15.50
C ASP A 23 4.16 -2.98 13.99
N LEU A 24 4.87 -3.91 13.35
CA LEU A 24 4.76 -4.21 11.92
C LEU A 24 3.33 -4.62 11.55
N HIS A 25 2.62 -5.29 12.45
CA HIS A 25 1.25 -5.71 12.21
C HIS A 25 0.29 -4.51 12.23
N GLY A 26 0.44 -3.59 13.18
CA GLY A 26 -0.29 -2.32 13.22
C GLY A 26 -0.01 -1.45 12.00
N LEU A 27 1.25 -1.38 11.54
CA LEU A 27 1.58 -0.69 10.29
C LEU A 27 0.92 -1.35 9.07
N TRP A 28 0.91 -2.69 9.00
CA TRP A 28 0.22 -3.43 7.93
C TRP A 28 -1.28 -3.16 7.91
N GLN A 29 -1.93 -3.17 9.08
CA GLN A 29 -3.36 -2.86 9.20
C GLN A 29 -3.68 -1.43 8.76
N ASN A 30 -2.90 -0.44 9.22
CA ASN A 30 -3.08 0.96 8.86
C ASN A 30 -2.86 1.20 7.36
N THR A 31 -1.85 0.55 6.77
CA THR A 31 -1.57 0.62 5.34
C THR A 31 -2.70 0.00 4.52
N SER A 32 -3.21 -1.16 4.95
CA SER A 32 -4.35 -1.84 4.32
C SER A 32 -5.62 -1.00 4.38
N ARG A 33 -5.91 -0.39 5.54
CA ARG A 33 -7.05 0.54 5.70
C ARG A 33 -6.92 1.74 4.77
N THR A 34 -5.73 2.32 4.67
CA THR A 34 -5.48 3.45 3.77
C THR A 34 -5.75 3.06 2.32
N LEU A 35 -5.28 1.89 1.89
CA LEU A 35 -5.54 1.38 0.55
C LEU A 35 -7.05 1.16 0.29
N SER A 36 -7.78 0.56 1.25
CA SER A 36 -9.24 0.41 1.13
C SER A 36 -9.98 1.74 1.02
N ASN A 37 -9.55 2.77 1.77
CA ASN A 37 -10.12 4.10 1.66
C ASN A 37 -9.90 4.70 0.26
N LEU A 38 -8.71 4.52 -0.34
CA LEU A 38 -8.43 4.95 -1.71
C LEU A 38 -9.31 4.25 -2.75
N ASP A 39 -9.56 2.95 -2.54
CA ASP A 39 -10.42 2.15 -3.41
C ASP A 39 -11.88 2.63 -3.32
N PHE A 40 -12.36 2.94 -2.11
CA PHE A 40 -13.70 3.50 -1.90
C PHE A 40 -13.86 4.90 -2.48
N GLU A 41 -12.89 5.80 -2.27
CA GLU A 41 -12.87 7.15 -2.86
C GLU A 41 -13.01 7.08 -4.39
N HIS A 42 -12.21 6.21 -5.03
CA HIS A 42 -12.24 6.05 -6.48
C HIS A 42 -13.58 5.54 -6.99
N GLN A 43 -14.15 4.52 -6.33
CA GLN A 43 -15.47 3.99 -6.68
C GLN A 43 -16.55 5.08 -6.56
N HIS A 44 -16.50 5.87 -5.49
CA HIS A 44 -17.43 6.96 -5.27
C HIS A 44 -17.30 8.06 -6.34
N GLU A 45 -16.08 8.44 -6.72
CA GLU A 45 -15.83 9.40 -7.81
C GLU A 45 -16.36 8.88 -9.16
N MET A 46 -16.16 7.59 -9.47
CA MET A 46 -16.67 6.97 -10.68
C MET A 46 -18.20 6.96 -10.72
N GLN A 47 -18.86 6.58 -9.62
CA GLN A 47 -20.33 6.60 -9.53
C GLN A 47 -20.90 8.01 -9.67
N ARG A 48 -20.25 9.02 -9.06
CA ARG A 48 -20.65 10.43 -9.22
C ARG A 48 -20.53 10.89 -10.66
N LEU A 49 -19.44 10.53 -11.34
CA LEU A 49 -19.23 10.86 -12.73
C LEU A 49 -20.25 10.17 -13.63
N GLU A 50 -20.56 8.89 -13.39
CA GLU A 50 -21.56 8.13 -14.13
C GLU A 50 -22.93 8.81 -14.07
N ARG A 51 -23.37 9.22 -12.87
CA ARG A 51 -24.66 9.92 -12.64
C ARG A 51 -24.70 11.37 -13.12
N SER A 52 -23.55 11.96 -13.45
CA SER A 52 -23.48 13.35 -13.91
C SER A 52 -23.96 13.51 -15.35
N ARG A 53 -24.49 14.71 -15.67
CA ARG A 53 -24.86 15.14 -17.02
C ARG A 53 -23.66 15.56 -17.88
N THR A 54 -22.45 15.14 -17.52
CA THR A 54 -21.22 15.45 -18.26
C THR A 54 -21.28 14.83 -19.65
N GLU A 55 -20.90 15.61 -20.67
CA GLU A 55 -20.79 15.17 -22.05
C GLU A 55 -19.98 13.86 -22.18
N PRO A 56 -20.40 12.89 -23.01
CA PRO A 56 -19.79 11.55 -23.06
C PRO A 56 -18.29 11.56 -23.34
N MET A 57 -17.82 12.42 -24.24
CA MET A 57 -16.40 12.54 -24.57
C MET A 57 -15.57 13.08 -23.41
N LEU A 58 -16.11 14.08 -22.70
CA LEU A 58 -15.47 14.63 -21.51
C LEU A 58 -15.51 13.62 -20.35
N LYS A 59 -16.61 12.87 -20.20
CA LYS A 59 -16.74 11.79 -19.22
C LYS A 59 -15.64 10.75 -19.41
N LYS A 60 -15.34 10.35 -20.65
CA LYS A 60 -14.24 9.42 -20.96
C LYS A 60 -12.88 9.96 -20.51
N GLN A 61 -12.57 11.22 -20.81
CA GLN A 61 -11.31 11.86 -20.39
C GLN A 61 -11.17 11.93 -18.86
N ILE A 62 -12.27 12.21 -18.16
CA ILE A 62 -12.29 12.22 -16.70
C ILE A 62 -12.07 10.80 -16.15
N VAL A 63 -12.73 9.77 -16.68
CA VAL A 63 -12.53 8.37 -16.29
C VAL A 63 -11.06 7.96 -16.43
N GLU A 64 -10.42 8.29 -17.55
CA GLU A 64 -9.00 7.98 -17.80
C GLU A 64 -8.10 8.64 -16.74
N THR A 65 -8.38 9.92 -16.44
CA THR A 65 -7.64 10.68 -15.43
C THR A 65 -7.82 10.12 -14.02
N LEU A 66 -9.07 9.82 -13.63
CA LEU A 66 -9.39 9.23 -12.33
C LEU A 66 -8.74 7.84 -12.17
N THR A 67 -8.76 7.03 -13.22
CA THR A 67 -8.13 5.69 -13.22
C THR A 67 -6.62 5.78 -13.07
N ARG A 68 -5.97 6.68 -13.82
CA ARG A 68 -4.52 6.89 -13.72
C ARG A 68 -4.13 7.35 -12.32
N ARG A 69 -4.78 8.40 -11.81
CA ARG A 69 -4.51 8.94 -10.47
C ARG A 69 -4.73 7.89 -9.39
N HIS A 70 -5.78 7.08 -9.50
CA HIS A 70 -6.05 6.00 -8.55
C HIS A 70 -4.91 4.98 -8.54
N ARG A 71 -4.47 4.50 -9.71
CA ARG A 71 -3.33 3.57 -9.81
C ARG A 71 -2.05 4.14 -9.20
N GLU A 72 -1.73 5.40 -9.52
CA GLU A 72 -0.56 6.10 -8.98
C GLU A 72 -0.62 6.21 -7.45
N ARG A 73 -1.80 6.56 -6.89
CA ARG A 73 -1.99 6.67 -5.43
C ARG A 73 -1.89 5.32 -4.73
N ARG A 74 -2.37 4.23 -5.32
CA ARG A 74 -2.33 2.88 -4.71
C ARG A 74 -0.93 2.29 -4.64
N GLN A 75 -0.10 2.55 -5.66
CA GLN A 75 1.14 1.82 -5.85
C GLN A 75 2.10 1.81 -4.65
N PRO A 76 2.39 2.93 -3.97
CA PRO A 76 3.29 2.90 -2.82
C PRO A 76 2.76 2.02 -1.68
N TYR A 77 1.43 2.00 -1.46
CA TYR A 77 0.82 1.19 -0.40
C TYR A 77 0.82 -0.31 -0.74
N LEU A 78 0.62 -0.67 -2.01
CA LEU A 78 0.75 -2.05 -2.47
C LEU A 78 2.18 -2.58 -2.28
N MET A 79 3.18 -1.77 -2.62
CA MET A 79 4.59 -2.11 -2.40
C MET A 79 4.90 -2.28 -0.90
N LEU A 80 4.40 -1.38 -0.06
CA LEU A 80 4.60 -1.46 1.38
C LEU A 80 3.93 -2.70 1.99
N ILE A 81 2.69 -3.02 1.59
CA ILE A 81 2.00 -4.24 2.05
C ILE A 81 2.80 -5.49 1.68
N ALA A 82 3.33 -5.57 0.46
CA ALA A 82 4.12 -6.72 0.02
C ALA A 82 5.40 -6.90 0.87
N GLU A 83 6.11 -5.81 1.16
CA GLU A 83 7.31 -5.86 2.00
C GLU A 83 6.96 -6.22 3.46
N LEU A 84 5.87 -5.66 4.01
CA LEU A 84 5.41 -5.98 5.37
C LEU A 84 5.00 -7.44 5.50
N GLN A 85 4.29 -7.99 4.51
CA GLN A 85 3.92 -9.41 4.50
C GLN A 85 5.13 -10.33 4.46
N LYS A 86 6.17 -9.96 3.70
CA LYS A 86 7.44 -10.69 3.65
C LYS A 86 8.17 -10.69 5.00
N HIS A 87 8.16 -9.56 5.71
CA HIS A 87 8.78 -9.49 7.03
C HIS A 87 8.00 -10.26 8.09
N LEU A 88 6.66 -10.13 8.11
CA LEU A 88 5.80 -10.84 9.05
C LEU A 88 5.91 -12.37 8.88
N SER A 89 6.01 -12.86 7.64
CA SER A 89 6.20 -14.30 7.39
C SER A 89 7.60 -14.79 7.75
N SER A 90 8.64 -13.96 7.59
CA SER A 90 10.01 -14.28 8.00
C SER A 90 10.15 -14.37 9.52
N THR A 91 9.61 -13.41 10.27
CA THR A 91 9.68 -13.40 11.74
C THR A 91 9.00 -14.61 12.36
N MET A 92 7.87 -15.06 11.79
CA MET A 92 7.18 -16.28 12.25
C MET A 92 7.98 -17.56 11.99
N SER A 93 8.83 -17.58 10.96
CA SER A 93 9.70 -18.73 10.66
C SER A 93 10.90 -18.80 11.61
N ASP A 94 11.46 -17.65 12.01
CA ASP A 94 12.61 -17.59 12.91
C ASP A 94 12.23 -18.02 14.35
N ASP A 95 11.04 -17.62 14.83
CA ASP A 95 10.52 -18.03 16.14
C ASP A 95 10.29 -19.56 16.24
N LEU A 96 9.92 -20.21 15.12
CA LEU A 96 9.74 -21.67 15.08
C LEU A 96 11.06 -22.44 15.11
N GLN A 97 12.15 -21.85 14.61
CA GLN A 97 13.49 -22.48 14.61
C GLN A 97 14.23 -22.29 15.94
N ALA A 98 13.93 -21.24 16.70
CA ALA A 98 14.54 -21.00 18.01
C ALA A 98 14.00 -21.92 19.14
N ALA A 99 12.90 -22.65 18.89
CA ALA A 99 12.21 -23.49 19.87
C ALA A 99 12.51 -25.00 19.76
N GLY A 100 13.43 -25.42 18.89
CA GLY A 100 13.84 -26.82 18.68
C GLY A 100 15.30 -27.06 18.99
#